data_AF-A0A3A8RZA0-F1
#
_entry.id   AF-A0A3A8RZA0-F1
#
_cell.length_a   1.000
_cell.length_b   1.000
_cell.length_c   1.000
_cell.angle_alpha   90.00
_cell.angle_beta   90.00
_cell.angle_gamma   90.00
#
_symmetry.space_group_name_H-M   'P 1'
#
loop_
_entity.id
_entity.type
_entity.pdbx_description
1 polymer ?
#
loop_
_entity_poly.entity_id
_entity_poly.type
_entity_poly.pdbx_seq_one_letter_code
_entity_poly.pdbx_strand_id
1 'polypeptide(L)'
;MVRRIALLLSATLVLATGCGVSEDEVVQLKEGENLADTPYCGSVGCADPLRFCAELFLEFGRSPPLCVVDNICDRLECAKAGRRCAVFDGFPGQVKCIEENGQ
;
A
#
# COMPACT_ATOMS: atom_id res chain seq x y z
N MET A 1 44.48 -4.14 17.18
CA MET A 1 43.75 -3.55 16.04
C MET A 1 42.40 -4.24 15.84
N VAL A 2 41.53 -4.28 16.87
CA VAL A 2 40.24 -5.03 16.82
C VAL A 2 39.03 -4.12 17.06
N ARG A 3 39.25 -2.90 17.59
CA ARG A 3 38.19 -1.98 18.04
C ARG A 3 37.58 -1.08 16.96
N ARG A 4 38.15 -1.04 15.75
CA ARG A 4 37.72 -0.12 14.68
C ARG A 4 36.78 -0.75 13.64
N ILE A 5 36.61 -2.07 13.65
CA ILE A 5 35.77 -2.79 12.67
C ILE A 5 34.29 -2.81 13.10
N ALA A 6 34.02 -2.78 14.42
CA ALA A 6 32.66 -2.89 14.94
C ALA A 6 31.75 -1.69 14.63
N LEU A 7 32.29 -0.50 14.35
CA LEU A 7 31.50 0.72 14.10
C LEU A 7 30.97 0.84 12.66
N LEU A 8 31.52 0.08 11.71
CA LEU A 8 31.08 0.12 10.31
C LEU A 8 29.94 -0.86 10.00
N LEU A 9 29.66 -1.82 10.90
CA LEU A 9 28.61 -2.83 10.73
C LEU A 9 27.20 -2.32 11.07
N SER A 10 27.07 -1.21 11.78
CA SER A 10 25.77 -0.72 12.27
C SER A 10 24.98 0.09 11.24
N ALA A 11 25.65 0.66 10.23
CA ALA A 11 25.01 1.57 9.27
C ALA A 11 24.35 0.84 8.08
N THR A 12 24.75 -0.40 7.78
CA THR A 12 24.20 -1.17 6.66
C THR A 12 22.91 -1.91 7.01
N LEU A 13 22.59 -2.13 8.29
CA LEU A 13 21.35 -2.82 8.68
C LEU A 13 20.09 -1.96 8.52
N VAL A 14 20.20 -0.63 8.48
CA VAL A 14 19.04 0.28 8.41
C VAL A 14 18.38 0.27 7.02
N LEU A 15 19.12 -0.08 5.97
CA LEU A 15 18.59 -0.13 4.60
C LEU A 15 17.75 -1.37 4.32
N ALA A 16 17.93 -2.45 5.10
CA ALA A 16 17.18 -3.70 4.93
C ALA A 16 15.88 -3.77 5.76
N THR A 17 15.65 -2.79 6.64
CA THR A 17 14.44 -2.70 7.47
C THR A 17 13.61 -1.46 7.14
N GLY A 18 13.79 -0.88 5.94
CA GLY A 18 12.88 0.15 5.47
C GLY A 18 11.45 -0.37 5.61
N CYS A 19 10.62 0.31 6.39
CA CYS A 19 9.21 -0.01 6.66
C CYS A 19 8.32 0.18 5.41
N GLY A 20 8.83 -0.19 4.24
CA GLY A 20 8.14 -0.18 2.97
C GLY A 20 7.17 -1.35 2.88
N VAL A 21 6.23 -1.21 1.97
CA VAL A 21 5.34 -2.29 1.59
C VAL A 21 6.16 -3.32 0.79
N SER A 22 5.91 -4.61 1.00
CA SER A 22 6.54 -5.65 0.18
C SER A 22 6.13 -5.47 -1.28
N GLU A 23 7.06 -5.65 -2.24
CA GLU A 23 6.75 -5.60 -3.68
C GLU A 23 5.59 -6.52 -4.07
N ASP A 24 5.41 -7.63 -3.35
CA ASP A 24 4.28 -8.56 -3.51
C ASP A 24 2.91 -7.96 -3.13
N GLU A 25 2.88 -6.89 -2.35
CA GLU A 25 1.67 -6.24 -1.88
C GLU A 25 1.39 -4.91 -2.59
N VAL A 26 2.34 -4.42 -3.41
CA VAL A 26 2.23 -3.09 -4.05
C VAL A 26 1.20 -3.06 -5.17
N VAL A 27 0.25 -2.13 -5.05
CA VAL A 27 -0.64 -1.68 -6.12
C VAL A 27 -0.10 -0.42 -6.79
N GLN A 28 -0.39 -0.26 -8.07
CA GLN A 28 -0.07 0.90 -8.90
C GLN A 28 -1.32 1.37 -9.64
N LEU A 29 -1.40 2.66 -9.96
CA LEU A 29 -2.45 3.17 -10.83
C LEU A 29 -2.21 2.70 -12.26
N LYS A 30 -3.26 2.20 -12.91
CA LYS A 30 -3.21 1.93 -14.35
C LYS A 30 -2.98 3.22 -15.12
N GLU A 31 -2.46 3.09 -16.33
CA GLU A 31 -2.24 4.24 -17.21
C GLU A 31 -3.53 5.06 -17.42
N GLY A 32 -3.45 6.36 -17.19
CA GLY A 32 -4.59 7.29 -17.30
C GLY A 32 -5.47 7.42 -16.06
N GLU A 33 -5.32 6.53 -15.07
CA GLU A 33 -6.02 6.62 -13.78
C GLU A 33 -5.32 7.57 -12.81
N ASN A 34 -6.06 8.07 -11.83
CA ASN A 34 -5.54 8.94 -10.76
C ASN A 34 -6.34 8.74 -9.46
N LEU A 35 -6.03 9.50 -8.41
CA LEU A 35 -6.71 9.46 -7.11
C LEU A 35 -7.31 10.83 -6.72
N ALA A 36 -7.53 11.71 -7.70
CA ALA A 36 -7.99 13.08 -7.42
C ALA A 36 -9.42 13.11 -6.83
N ASP A 37 -10.21 12.07 -7.10
CA ASP A 37 -11.57 11.91 -6.61
C ASP A 37 -11.65 11.11 -5.30
N THR A 38 -10.53 10.69 -4.70
CA THR A 38 -10.49 9.92 -3.44
C THR A 38 -10.01 10.81 -2.30
N PRO A 39 -10.90 11.58 -1.63
CA PRO A 39 -10.50 12.47 -0.55
C PRO A 39 -10.01 11.69 0.67
N TYR A 40 -9.26 12.36 1.54
CA TYR A 40 -8.85 11.80 2.82
C TYR A 40 -10.05 11.44 3.70
N CYS A 41 -10.03 10.25 4.29
CA CYS A 41 -11.11 9.71 5.11
C CYS A 41 -11.31 10.43 6.45
N GLY A 42 -10.27 11.09 6.99
CA GLY A 42 -10.40 11.84 8.25
C GLY A 42 -10.75 10.96 9.46
N SER A 43 -11.23 11.58 10.53
CA SER A 43 -11.66 10.89 11.77
C SER A 43 -13.13 10.47 11.77
N VAL A 44 -13.94 11.03 10.88
CA VAL A 44 -15.40 10.82 10.82
C VAL A 44 -15.82 9.82 9.74
N GLY A 45 -14.87 9.34 8.92
CA GLY A 45 -15.15 8.46 7.79
C GLY A 45 -15.53 9.23 6.52
N CYS A 46 -16.03 8.49 5.54
CA CYS A 46 -16.39 9.04 4.24
C CYS A 46 -17.76 9.69 4.24
N ALA A 47 -17.87 10.88 3.63
CA ALA A 47 -19.14 11.59 3.51
C ALA A 47 -20.09 10.92 2.50
N ASP A 48 -19.54 10.28 1.47
CA ASP A 48 -20.30 9.51 0.49
C ASP A 48 -20.51 8.08 1.01
N PRO A 49 -21.76 7.60 1.14
CA PRO A 49 -22.06 6.26 1.64
C PRO A 49 -21.63 5.13 0.68
N LEU A 50 -21.30 5.43 -0.58
CA LEU A 50 -20.80 4.46 -1.56
C LEU A 50 -19.26 4.32 -1.52
N ARG A 51 -18.62 4.95 -0.54
CA ARG A 51 -17.18 4.93 -0.36
C ARG A 51 -16.83 4.41 1.02
N PHE A 52 -15.70 3.74 1.11
CA PHE A 52 -15.17 3.24 2.35
C PHE A 52 -13.73 3.73 2.58
N CYS A 53 -13.32 3.66 3.83
CA CYS A 53 -12.03 4.15 4.29
C CYS A 53 -10.98 3.06 4.10
N ALA A 54 -9.97 3.28 3.26
CA ALA A 54 -8.91 2.30 3.05
C ALA A 54 -7.53 2.91 2.81
N GLU A 55 -6.49 2.17 3.20
CA GLU A 55 -5.10 2.45 2.85
C GLU A 55 -4.73 1.70 1.56
N LEU A 56 -4.12 2.41 0.61
CA LEU A 56 -3.54 1.84 -0.60
C LEU A 56 -2.07 1.51 -0.34
N PHE A 57 -1.66 0.30 -0.70
CA PHE A 57 -0.29 -0.18 -0.54
C PHE A 57 0.52 0.21 -1.78
N LEU A 58 1.11 1.40 -1.78
CA LEU A 58 1.84 1.97 -2.92
C LEU A 58 3.34 1.67 -2.82
N GLU A 59 4.06 1.89 -3.92
CA GLU A 59 5.51 1.62 -4.02
C GLU A 59 6.34 2.36 -2.95
N PHE A 60 5.93 3.59 -2.64
CA PHE A 60 6.58 4.43 -1.63
C PHE A 60 6.03 4.24 -0.21
N GLY A 61 5.12 3.30 0.00
CA GLY A 61 4.53 3.00 1.30
C GLY A 61 2.99 2.99 1.29
N ARG A 62 2.40 3.00 2.48
CA ARG A 62 0.95 3.03 2.65
C ARG A 62 0.44 4.46 2.47
N SER A 63 -0.63 4.63 1.68
CA SER A 63 -1.32 5.91 1.62
C SER A 63 -1.93 6.24 2.99
N PRO A 64 -2.19 7.53 3.30
CA PRO A 64 -3.17 7.83 4.34
C PRO A 64 -4.51 7.16 3.99
N PRO A 65 -5.39 6.90 4.97
CA PRO A 65 -6.72 6.37 4.69
C PRO A 65 -7.51 7.29 3.75
N LEU A 66 -7.88 6.78 2.59
CA LEU A 66 -8.65 7.49 1.56
C LEU A 66 -10.08 6.94 1.47
N CYS A 67 -11.00 7.79 1.03
CA CYS A 67 -12.35 7.40 0.65
C CYS A 67 -12.35 6.86 -0.77
N VAL A 68 -12.20 5.55 -0.87
CA VAL A 68 -12.16 4.82 -2.13
C VAL A 68 -13.52 4.21 -2.44
N VAL A 69 -13.79 3.97 -3.73
CA VAL A 69 -14.96 3.24 -4.20
C VAL A 69 -14.76 1.73 -4.06
N ASP A 70 -15.85 0.96 -3.91
CA ASP A 70 -15.81 -0.51 -3.75
C ASP A 70 -15.01 -1.22 -4.84
N ASN A 71 -15.05 -0.71 -6.07
CA ASN A 71 -14.35 -1.25 -7.22
C ASN A 71 -12.99 -0.57 -7.49
N ILE A 72 -12.31 -0.05 -6.47
CA ILE A 72 -11.00 0.62 -6.60
C ILE A 72 -9.95 -0.22 -7.35
N CYS A 73 -10.02 -1.55 -7.26
CA CYS A 73 -9.14 -2.46 -8.01
C CYS A 73 -9.33 -2.41 -9.55
N ASP A 74 -10.42 -1.82 -10.05
CA ASP A 74 -10.58 -1.58 -11.49
C ASP A 74 -9.57 -0.54 -12.00
N ARG A 75 -9.15 0.38 -11.12
CA ARG A 75 -8.21 1.49 -11.42
C ARG A 75 -6.76 1.15 -11.10
N LEU A 76 -6.53 0.01 -10.44
CA LEU A 76 -5.24 -0.41 -9.93
C LEU A 76 -4.77 -1.70 -10.60
N GLU A 77 -3.46 -1.87 -10.66
CA GLU A 77 -2.80 -3.11 -11.06
C GLU A 77 -1.69 -3.47 -10.08
N CYS A 78 -1.26 -4.72 -10.09
CA CYS A 78 -0.17 -5.17 -9.24
C CYS A 78 1.19 -4.87 -9.87
N ALA A 79 2.11 -4.35 -9.07
CA ALA A 79 3.48 -4.09 -9.50
C ALA A 79 4.19 -5.36 -9.99
N LYS A 80 3.84 -6.51 -9.40
CA LYS A 80 4.41 -7.82 -9.72
C LYS A 80 3.40 -8.71 -10.45
N ALA A 81 3.85 -9.36 -11.53
CA ALA A 81 3.07 -10.30 -12.31
C ALA A 81 2.61 -11.54 -11.50
N GLY A 82 1.48 -12.13 -11.89
CA GLY A 82 0.88 -13.31 -11.21
C GLY A 82 0.22 -12.97 -9.88
N ARG A 83 -0.16 -11.71 -9.69
CA ARG A 83 -0.82 -11.19 -8.49
C ARG A 83 -2.06 -10.41 -8.90
N ARG A 84 -3.03 -10.34 -7.98
CA ARG A 84 -4.27 -9.60 -8.16
C ARG A 84 -4.46 -8.57 -7.07
N CYS A 85 -5.10 -7.46 -7.40
CA CYS A 85 -5.55 -6.48 -6.43
C CYS A 85 -6.69 -7.08 -5.59
N ALA A 86 -6.67 -6.81 -4.29
CA ALA A 86 -7.70 -7.21 -3.36
C ALA A 86 -7.99 -6.11 -2.35
N VAL A 87 -9.27 -6.04 -1.95
CA VAL A 87 -9.75 -5.20 -0.87
C VAL A 87 -9.95 -6.08 0.35
N PHE A 88 -9.37 -5.66 1.48
CA PHE A 88 -9.51 -6.30 2.78
C PHE A 88 -10.31 -5.41 3.70
N ASP A 89 -11.38 -5.96 4.25
CA ASP A 89 -12.24 -5.28 5.21
C ASP A 89 -11.47 -4.96 6.50
N GLY A 90 -11.73 -3.77 7.06
CA GLY A 90 -11.08 -3.24 8.24
C GLY A 90 -11.42 -1.76 8.47
N PHE A 91 -10.88 -1.14 9.52
CA PHE A 91 -10.98 0.31 9.71
C PHE A 91 -9.62 0.91 10.14
N PRO A 92 -8.83 1.47 9.20
CA PRO A 92 -9.09 1.50 7.76
C PRO A 92 -8.99 0.11 7.12
N GLY A 93 -9.74 -0.10 6.03
CA GLY A 93 -9.53 -1.24 5.15
C GLY A 93 -8.17 -1.17 4.45
N GLN A 94 -7.80 -2.20 3.72
CA GLN A 94 -6.52 -2.25 3.00
C GLN A 94 -6.75 -2.65 1.55
N VAL A 95 -6.06 -1.98 0.64
CA VAL A 95 -6.04 -2.31 -0.79
C VAL A 95 -4.62 -2.65 -1.17
N LYS A 96 -4.39 -3.92 -1.52
CA LYS A 96 -3.06 -4.45 -1.76
C LYS A 96 -3.09 -5.62 -2.73
N CYS A 97 -1.92 -5.98 -3.23
CA CYS A 97 -1.74 -7.15 -4.06
C CYS A 97 -1.60 -8.43 -3.24
N ILE A 98 -2.17 -9.50 -3.77
CA ILE A 98 -2.05 -10.85 -3.22
C ILE A 98 -1.80 -11.85 -4.33
N GLU A 99 -1.40 -13.06 -3.94
CA GLU A 99 -1.26 -14.16 -4.88
C GLU A 99 -2.59 -14.40 -5.60
N GLU A 100 -2.52 -14.67 -6.90
CA GLU A 100 -3.71 -14.88 -7.73
C GLU A 100 -4.60 -16.02 -7.21
N ASN A 101 -3.99 -17.04 -6.60
CA ASN A 101 -4.65 -18.18 -5.97
C ASN A 101 -4.72 -18.12 -4.43
N GLY A 102 -4.29 -17.00 -3.83
CA GLY A 102 -4.34 -16.81 -2.37
C GLY A 102 -5.71 -16.30 -1.93
N GLN A 103 -6.28 -16.92 -0.88
CA GLN A 103 -7.37 -16.35 -0.10
C GLN A 103 -6.83 -15.38 0.94
#